data_AF-A0A3Q7XM03-F1
#
_entry.id   AF-A0A3Q7XM03-F1
#
_cell.length_a   1.000
_cell.length_b   1.000
_cell.length_c   1.000
_cell.angle_alpha   90.00
_cell.angle_beta   90.00
_cell.angle_gamma   90.00
#
_symmetry.space_group_name_H-M   'P 1'
#
loop_
_entity.id
_entity.type
_entity.pdbx_description
1 polymer ?
#
loop_
_entity_poly.entity_id
_entity_poly.type
_entity_poly.pdbx_seq_one_letter_code
_entity_poly.pdbx_strand_id
1 'polypeptide(L)'
;MSFFATAEHEMERLKYFASPEGRDDLYQYNQKERRTVLEVLEDFPSVQMPLEWLIQLVPMLKTRAFSISSSQSAHPNQVHLTVNVVSWTTPYKRKKKGLCSSWLAALDPCEAVSIPVWFQKGSLPTPSPSLPLILIGPGTGCAPFRGFIEERAMQSKTNSTAPIMFFFGCRNEDADFLYKDLWLTHSQNNGVLSEANGGGFYVAFSRDQPEKVYVQHKMAEHSRRIWNLLAEGAAVYIAGSSTKMPEDVTSAFEKIVSKENEVSKDDAVRWIRALEKCGKYHIEAWS
;
A
#
# COMPACT_ATOMS: atom_id res chain seq x y z
N MET A 1 31.79 -11.09 -13.25
CA MET A 1 31.32 -12.30 -13.96
C MET A 1 32.17 -12.61 -15.17
N SER A 2 32.30 -11.71 -16.17
CA SER A 2 33.11 -11.97 -17.38
C SER A 2 34.55 -12.43 -17.11
N PHE A 3 35.22 -11.86 -16.10
CA PHE A 3 36.58 -12.26 -15.69
C PHE A 3 36.69 -13.73 -15.23
N PHE A 4 35.61 -14.32 -14.75
CA PHE A 4 35.57 -15.69 -14.23
C PHE A 4 34.97 -16.69 -15.25
N ALA A 5 34.60 -16.23 -16.44
CA ALA A 5 34.08 -17.10 -17.50
C ALA A 5 35.23 -17.84 -18.20
N THR A 6 35.12 -19.16 -18.29
CA THR A 6 36.12 -20.00 -18.98
C THR A 6 35.83 -20.16 -20.48
N ALA A 7 34.58 -19.99 -20.91
CA ALA A 7 34.20 -20.03 -22.31
C ALA A 7 34.28 -18.63 -22.94
N GLU A 8 34.97 -18.52 -24.08
CA GLU A 8 35.23 -17.24 -24.76
C GLU A 8 33.94 -16.50 -25.14
N HIS A 9 32.98 -17.20 -25.74
CA HIS A 9 31.70 -16.62 -26.14
C HIS A 9 30.88 -16.06 -24.97
N GLU A 10 30.91 -16.73 -23.79
CA GLU A 10 30.23 -16.24 -22.58
C GLU A 10 30.95 -15.01 -22.01
N MET A 11 32.29 -15.04 -21.96
CA MET A 11 33.10 -13.89 -21.54
C MET A 11 32.80 -12.67 -22.41
N GLU A 12 32.80 -12.83 -23.73
CA GLU A 12 32.51 -11.76 -24.69
C GLU A 12 31.10 -11.21 -24.51
N ARG A 13 30.09 -12.08 -24.37
CA ARG A 13 28.70 -11.65 -24.16
C ARG A 13 28.55 -10.86 -22.86
N LEU A 14 29.19 -11.31 -21.78
CA LEU A 14 29.18 -10.60 -20.48
C LEU A 14 29.92 -9.25 -20.56
N LYS A 15 31.02 -9.16 -21.31
CA LYS A 15 31.71 -7.89 -21.57
C LYS A 15 30.86 -6.94 -22.41
N TYR A 16 30.19 -7.46 -23.44
CA TYR A 16 29.26 -6.70 -24.27
C TYR A 16 28.11 -6.12 -23.45
N PHE A 17 27.46 -6.92 -22.59
CA PHE A 17 26.41 -6.40 -21.69
C PHE A 17 26.89 -5.28 -20.76
N ALA A 18 28.18 -5.25 -20.40
CA ALA A 18 28.77 -4.20 -19.59
C ALA A 18 29.25 -2.97 -20.41
N SER A 19 29.20 -3.03 -21.74
CA SER A 19 29.61 -1.94 -22.62
C SER A 19 28.45 -0.97 -22.90
N PRO A 20 28.73 0.25 -23.38
CA PRO A 20 27.69 1.19 -23.80
C PRO A 20 26.76 0.61 -24.89
N GLU A 21 27.32 -0.16 -25.83
CA GLU A 21 26.61 -0.75 -26.96
C GLU A 21 25.67 -1.89 -26.54
N GLY A 22 26.01 -2.63 -25.48
CA GLY A 22 25.19 -3.72 -24.95
C GLY A 22 24.18 -3.31 -23.89
N ARG A 23 24.05 -2.01 -23.59
CA ARG A 23 23.15 -1.51 -22.54
C ARG A 23 21.69 -1.91 -22.76
N ASP A 24 21.17 -1.74 -23.96
CA ASP A 24 19.77 -2.04 -24.29
C ASP A 24 19.51 -3.55 -24.28
N ASP A 25 20.48 -4.31 -24.77
CA ASP A 25 20.49 -5.76 -24.74
C ASP A 25 20.53 -6.30 -23.31
N LEU A 26 21.36 -5.72 -22.44
CA LEU A 26 21.36 -6.02 -21.01
C LEU A 26 19.99 -5.69 -20.40
N TYR A 27 19.39 -4.54 -20.73
CA TYR A 27 18.06 -4.17 -20.27
C TYR A 27 16.99 -5.21 -20.63
N GLN A 28 16.97 -5.70 -21.88
CA GLN A 28 16.03 -6.74 -22.29
C GLN A 28 16.33 -8.08 -21.61
N TYR A 29 17.61 -8.45 -21.51
CA TYR A 29 18.04 -9.69 -20.89
C TYR A 29 17.76 -9.70 -19.38
N ASN A 30 18.23 -8.74 -18.61
CA ASN A 30 18.15 -8.78 -17.15
C ASN A 30 17.00 -7.92 -16.60
N GLN A 31 17.04 -6.60 -16.79
CA GLN A 31 16.18 -5.66 -16.07
C GLN A 31 14.68 -5.88 -16.35
N LYS A 32 14.31 -6.13 -17.62
CA LYS A 32 12.93 -6.37 -18.02
C LYS A 32 12.38 -7.69 -17.46
N GLU A 33 13.23 -8.71 -17.40
CA GLU A 33 12.88 -10.04 -16.89
C GLU A 33 13.03 -10.17 -15.37
N ARG A 34 13.79 -9.26 -14.74
CA ARG A 34 14.20 -9.30 -13.34
C ARG A 34 14.95 -10.59 -13.00
N ARG A 35 15.97 -10.91 -13.80
CA ARG A 35 16.83 -12.07 -13.57
C ARG A 35 17.58 -11.92 -12.24
N THR A 36 17.62 -13.00 -11.48
CA THR A 36 18.42 -13.12 -10.27
C THR A 36 19.87 -13.46 -10.62
N VAL A 37 20.78 -13.26 -9.67
CA VAL A 37 22.19 -13.66 -9.85
C VAL A 37 22.30 -15.16 -10.16
N LEU A 38 21.49 -16.01 -9.51
CA LEU A 38 21.44 -17.44 -9.79
C LEU A 38 21.08 -17.74 -11.25
N GLU A 39 20.02 -17.13 -11.77
CA GLU A 39 19.60 -17.34 -13.17
C GLU A 39 20.63 -16.84 -14.17
N VAL A 40 21.36 -15.77 -13.84
CA VAL A 40 22.47 -15.32 -14.69
C VAL A 40 23.60 -16.36 -14.68
N LEU A 41 23.92 -16.96 -13.54
CA LEU A 41 24.95 -18.02 -13.49
C LEU A 41 24.48 -19.32 -14.18
N GLU A 42 23.19 -19.62 -14.17
CA GLU A 42 22.61 -20.73 -14.94
C GLU A 42 22.66 -20.47 -16.46
N ASP A 43 22.41 -19.24 -16.91
CA ASP A 43 22.50 -18.82 -18.31
C ASP A 43 23.99 -18.73 -18.79
N PHE A 44 24.95 -18.63 -17.87
CA PHE A 44 26.41 -18.54 -18.14
C PHE A 44 27.22 -19.56 -17.31
N PRO A 45 27.07 -20.88 -17.60
CA PRO A 45 27.64 -21.95 -16.78
C PRO A 45 29.18 -21.99 -16.75
N SER A 46 29.87 -21.35 -17.70
CA SER A 46 31.34 -21.30 -17.70
C SER A 46 31.91 -20.35 -16.65
N VAL A 47 31.06 -19.53 -16.01
CA VAL A 47 31.43 -18.58 -14.95
C VAL A 47 31.76 -19.33 -13.66
N GLN A 48 33.04 -19.51 -13.38
CA GLN A 48 33.57 -20.16 -12.19
C GLN A 48 34.02 -19.12 -11.17
N MET A 49 33.04 -18.41 -10.59
CA MET A 49 33.31 -17.32 -9.64
C MET A 49 33.53 -17.85 -8.22
N PRO A 50 34.64 -17.49 -7.55
CA PRO A 50 34.86 -17.84 -6.15
C PRO A 50 33.77 -17.26 -5.22
N LEU A 51 33.49 -17.95 -4.12
CA LEU A 51 32.41 -17.60 -3.20
C LEU A 51 32.60 -16.20 -2.60
N GLU A 52 33.83 -15.82 -2.28
CA GLU A 52 34.19 -14.52 -1.73
C GLU A 52 33.82 -13.37 -2.67
N TRP A 53 33.95 -13.58 -3.99
CA TRP A 53 33.53 -12.61 -5.00
C TRP A 53 32.01 -12.57 -5.15
N LEU A 54 31.35 -13.73 -5.09
CA LEU A 54 29.89 -13.79 -5.12
C LEU A 54 29.28 -13.00 -3.96
N ILE A 55 29.76 -13.21 -2.72
CA ILE A 55 29.26 -12.50 -1.54
C ILE A 55 29.44 -10.98 -1.66
N GLN A 56 30.56 -10.54 -2.24
CA GLN A 56 30.81 -9.10 -2.45
C GLN A 56 29.91 -8.48 -3.54
N LEU A 57 29.49 -9.26 -4.53
CA LEU A 57 28.69 -8.77 -5.66
C LEU A 57 27.18 -8.83 -5.39
N VAL A 58 26.70 -9.80 -4.63
CA VAL A 58 25.27 -9.95 -4.35
C VAL A 58 24.82 -8.86 -3.35
N PRO A 59 23.81 -8.03 -3.68
CA PRO A 59 23.31 -7.03 -2.76
C PRO A 59 22.79 -7.65 -1.47
N MET A 60 23.05 -7.00 -0.34
CA MET A 60 22.50 -7.44 0.95
C MET A 60 20.97 -7.51 0.92
N LEU A 61 20.42 -8.53 1.57
CA LEU A 61 18.99 -8.70 1.71
C LEU A 61 18.41 -7.55 2.56
N LYS A 62 17.55 -6.75 1.95
CA LYS A 62 16.88 -5.63 2.62
C LYS A 62 15.73 -6.11 3.52
N THR A 63 15.52 -5.42 4.63
CA THR A 63 14.30 -5.55 5.44
C THR A 63 13.07 -5.05 4.66
N ARG A 64 11.88 -5.54 5.01
CA ARG A 64 10.62 -5.12 4.41
C ARG A 64 9.78 -4.43 5.47
N ALA A 65 9.28 -3.24 5.15
CA ALA A 65 8.38 -2.48 6.00
C ALA A 65 6.92 -2.83 5.66
N PHE A 66 6.07 -2.81 6.67
CA PHE A 66 4.63 -3.00 6.55
C PHE A 66 3.93 -2.00 7.47
N SER A 67 2.81 -1.45 7.02
CA SER A 67 1.93 -0.66 7.89
C SER A 67 1.26 -1.59 8.90
N ILE A 68 1.39 -1.27 10.18
CA ILE A 68 0.77 -2.04 11.28
C ILE A 68 -0.76 -1.93 11.15
N SER A 69 -1.45 -3.07 11.25
CA SER A 69 -2.90 -3.16 11.13
C SER A 69 -3.63 -3.50 12.43
N SER A 70 -3.01 -3.18 13.57
CA SER A 70 -3.61 -3.29 14.91
C SER A 70 -3.52 -1.97 15.66
N SER A 71 -4.47 -1.76 16.58
CA SER A 71 -4.34 -0.78 17.66
C SER A 71 -3.65 -1.43 18.87
N GLN A 72 -2.71 -0.71 19.49
CA GLN A 72 -2.07 -1.13 20.75
C GLN A 72 -3.10 -1.22 21.91
N SER A 73 -4.10 -0.34 21.91
CA SER A 73 -5.17 -0.33 22.91
C SER A 73 -6.12 -1.53 22.74
N ALA A 74 -6.40 -1.93 21.50
CA ALA A 74 -7.27 -3.07 21.20
C ALA A 74 -6.55 -4.43 21.36
N HIS A 75 -5.28 -4.50 20.98
CA HIS A 75 -4.48 -5.72 21.00
C HIS A 75 -3.16 -5.52 21.74
N PRO A 76 -3.17 -5.47 23.08
CA PRO A 76 -1.95 -5.35 23.87
C PRO A 76 -0.99 -6.51 23.57
N ASN A 77 0.29 -6.18 23.36
CA ASN A 77 1.36 -7.13 23.06
C ASN A 77 1.22 -7.88 21.71
N GLN A 78 0.40 -7.38 20.79
CA GLN A 78 0.24 -7.98 19.46
C GLN A 78 0.41 -6.93 18.36
N VAL A 79 1.07 -7.35 17.28
CA VAL A 79 1.27 -6.53 16.08
C VAL A 79 0.69 -7.30 14.90
N HIS A 80 -0.30 -6.72 14.24
CA HIS A 80 -0.93 -7.36 13.09
C HIS A 80 -0.40 -6.76 11.80
N LEU A 81 -0.27 -7.61 10.78
CA LEU A 81 0.15 -7.21 9.44
C LEU A 81 -0.93 -7.60 8.43
N THR A 82 -1.10 -6.77 7.41
CA THR A 82 -1.94 -7.07 6.23
C THR A 82 -1.04 -7.14 5.01
N VAL A 83 -0.76 -8.36 4.55
CA VAL A 83 0.29 -8.61 3.54
C VAL A 83 -0.31 -9.17 2.26
N ASN A 84 -0.08 -8.50 1.14
CA ASN A 84 -0.37 -9.08 -0.17
C ASN A 84 0.76 -10.07 -0.56
N VAL A 85 0.39 -11.31 -0.87
CA VAL A 85 1.36 -12.31 -1.34
C VAL A 85 1.79 -11.97 -2.76
N VAL A 86 3.06 -11.62 -2.92
CA VAL A 86 3.57 -11.13 -4.19
C VAL A 86 3.98 -12.32 -5.04
N SER A 87 3.28 -12.49 -6.17
CA SER A 87 3.63 -13.46 -7.21
C SER A 87 3.38 -12.82 -8.57
N TRP A 88 4.33 -12.97 -9.49
CA TRP A 88 4.19 -12.45 -10.85
C TRP A 88 4.81 -13.41 -11.86
N THR A 89 4.34 -13.32 -13.11
CA THR A 89 4.94 -14.02 -14.23
C THR A 89 5.75 -13.02 -15.03
N THR A 90 7.01 -13.34 -15.31
CA THR A 90 7.90 -12.50 -16.10
C THR A 90 7.51 -12.53 -17.59
N PRO A 91 7.99 -11.58 -18.41
CA PRO A 91 7.78 -11.60 -19.87
C PRO A 91 8.18 -12.92 -20.54
N TYR A 92 9.21 -13.62 -20.04
CA TYR A 92 9.62 -14.94 -20.53
C TYR A 92 8.91 -16.11 -19.81
N LYS A 93 7.73 -15.88 -19.25
CA LYS A 93 6.83 -16.88 -18.64
C LYS A 93 7.37 -17.59 -17.39
N ARG A 94 8.40 -17.05 -16.73
CA ARG A 94 8.89 -17.58 -15.44
C ARG A 94 8.03 -17.06 -14.30
N LYS A 95 7.66 -17.94 -13.36
CA LYS A 95 6.96 -17.52 -12.14
C LYS A 95 7.96 -17.05 -11.10
N LYS A 96 7.72 -15.88 -10.54
CA LYS A 96 8.51 -15.25 -9.50
C LYS A 96 7.65 -14.97 -8.28
N LYS A 97 8.29 -15.00 -7.12
CA LYS A 97 7.64 -14.78 -5.82
C LYS A 97 8.41 -13.74 -5.02
N GLY A 98 7.69 -12.95 -4.24
CA GLY A 98 8.29 -12.03 -3.27
C GLY A 98 8.88 -12.80 -2.10
N LEU A 99 10.12 -12.48 -1.72
CA LEU A 99 10.83 -13.20 -0.65
C LEU A 99 10.08 -13.13 0.69
N CYS A 100 9.84 -11.92 1.20
CA CYS A 100 9.24 -11.73 2.53
C CYS A 100 7.77 -12.16 2.58
N SER A 101 6.94 -11.77 1.61
CA SER A 101 5.52 -12.11 1.62
C SER A 101 5.25 -13.59 1.42
N SER A 102 6.04 -14.29 0.61
CA SER A 102 5.92 -15.75 0.46
C SER A 102 6.47 -16.49 1.68
N TRP A 103 7.53 -15.98 2.31
CA TRP A 103 8.04 -16.54 3.56
C TRP A 103 7.01 -16.43 4.68
N LEU A 104 6.43 -15.24 4.89
CA LEU A 104 5.36 -15.03 5.87
C LEU A 104 4.14 -15.93 5.61
N ALA A 105 3.74 -16.08 4.34
CA ALA A 105 2.61 -16.93 3.97
C ALA A 105 2.87 -18.44 4.13
N ALA A 106 4.14 -18.84 4.28
CA ALA A 106 4.53 -20.23 4.47
C ALA A 106 4.73 -20.61 5.95
N LEU A 107 4.65 -19.64 6.87
CA LEU A 107 4.75 -19.91 8.30
C LEU A 107 3.49 -20.64 8.79
N ASP A 108 3.68 -21.64 9.67
CA ASP A 108 2.58 -22.29 10.37
C ASP A 108 2.21 -21.47 11.62
N PRO A 109 0.97 -20.95 11.73
CA PRO A 109 0.52 -20.23 12.92
C PRO A 109 0.55 -21.06 14.22
N CYS A 110 0.58 -22.39 14.13
CA CYS A 110 0.68 -23.28 15.28
C CYS A 110 2.12 -23.43 15.79
N GLU A 111 3.12 -23.04 15.00
CA GLU A 111 4.52 -23.08 15.40
C GLU A 111 4.95 -21.74 16.01
N ALA A 112 5.68 -21.80 17.13
CA ALA A 112 6.25 -20.62 17.76
C ALA A 112 7.50 -20.14 16.99
N VAL A 113 7.29 -19.44 15.88
CA VAL A 113 8.37 -18.87 15.07
C VAL A 113 8.77 -17.49 15.59
N SER A 114 10.05 -17.32 15.91
CA SER A 114 10.60 -16.01 16.29
C SER A 114 10.95 -15.18 15.05
N ILE A 115 10.33 -14.01 14.91
CA ILE A 115 10.55 -13.11 13.79
C ILE A 115 11.28 -11.85 14.30
N PRO A 116 12.50 -11.54 13.81
CA PRO A 116 13.17 -10.30 14.18
C PRO A 116 12.45 -9.12 13.54
N VAL A 117 11.96 -8.20 14.37
CA VAL A 117 11.20 -7.02 13.95
C VAL A 117 11.77 -5.75 14.58
N TRP A 118 11.61 -4.64 13.88
CA TRP A 118 11.96 -3.31 14.37
C TRP A 118 10.81 -2.35 14.06
N PHE A 119 10.50 -1.48 15.00
CA PHE A 119 9.46 -0.47 14.84
C PHE A 119 10.08 0.82 14.33
N GLN A 120 9.46 1.36 13.30
CA GLN A 120 9.80 2.67 12.76
C GLN A 120 8.56 3.54 12.82
N LYS A 121 8.74 4.82 13.14
CA LYS A 121 7.65 5.79 13.10
C LYS A 121 7.19 5.93 11.64
N GLY A 122 5.93 5.56 11.37
CA GLY A 122 5.32 5.67 10.04
C GLY A 122 5.07 7.12 9.61
N SER A 123 4.61 7.30 8.36
CA SER A 123 4.29 8.64 7.83
C SER A 123 2.92 9.15 8.27
N LEU A 124 2.02 8.25 8.70
CA LEU A 124 0.69 8.59 9.18
C LEU A 124 0.73 8.94 10.67
N PRO A 125 0.50 10.20 11.07
CA PRO A 125 0.44 10.56 12.48
C PRO A 125 -0.82 10.00 13.14
N THR A 126 -0.71 9.59 14.40
CA THR A 126 -1.85 9.16 15.20
C THR A 126 -2.86 10.31 15.35
N PRO A 127 -4.11 10.15 14.90
CA PRO A 127 -5.10 11.21 14.98
C PRO A 127 -5.65 11.36 16.40
N SER A 128 -5.97 12.60 16.79
CA SER A 128 -6.75 12.89 18.02
C SER A 128 -8.15 12.26 17.94
N PRO A 129 -8.72 11.74 19.06
CA PRO A 129 -10.09 11.24 19.11
C PRO A 129 -11.15 12.28 18.70
N SER A 130 -10.87 13.57 18.91
CA SER A 130 -11.75 14.70 18.59
C SER A 130 -11.67 15.16 17.12
N LEU A 131 -10.74 14.62 16.34
CA LEU A 131 -10.55 15.00 14.94
C LEU A 131 -11.39 14.09 14.03
N PRO A 132 -12.28 14.64 13.18
CA PRO A 132 -12.99 13.86 12.18
C PRO A 132 -12.00 13.34 11.12
N LEU A 133 -12.22 12.12 10.64
CA LEU A 133 -11.28 11.46 9.72
C LEU A 133 -11.95 11.09 8.40
N ILE A 134 -11.22 11.29 7.30
CA ILE A 134 -11.55 10.74 5.99
C ILE A 134 -10.42 9.80 5.57
N LEU A 135 -10.70 8.51 5.53
CA LEU A 135 -9.74 7.44 5.27
C LEU A 135 -9.96 6.87 3.87
N ILE A 136 -8.90 6.73 3.07
CA ILE A 136 -8.96 6.18 1.71
C ILE A 136 -7.90 5.10 1.57
N GLY A 137 -8.31 3.83 1.54
CA GLY A 137 -7.39 2.70 1.62
C GLY A 137 -7.82 1.48 0.81
N PRO A 138 -7.75 1.51 -0.53
CA PRO A 138 -8.06 0.34 -1.33
C PRO A 138 -7.03 -0.79 -1.18
N GLY A 139 -7.51 -2.04 -1.23
CA GLY A 139 -6.70 -3.25 -1.09
C GLY A 139 -5.95 -3.28 0.24
N THR A 140 -4.66 -3.62 0.22
CA THR A 140 -3.83 -3.59 1.44
C THR A 140 -3.58 -2.19 1.99
N GLY A 141 -4.03 -1.14 1.28
CA GLY A 141 -4.11 0.23 1.81
C GLY A 141 -4.99 0.37 3.06
N CYS A 142 -5.88 -0.59 3.33
CA CYS A 142 -6.70 -0.59 4.55
C CYS A 142 -5.92 -0.95 5.82
N ALA A 143 -4.68 -1.43 5.71
CA ALA A 143 -3.87 -1.91 6.83
C ALA A 143 -3.81 -0.90 7.99
N PRO A 144 -3.28 0.33 7.84
CA PRO A 144 -3.23 1.30 8.94
C PRO A 144 -4.62 1.71 9.43
N PHE A 145 -5.63 1.71 8.55
CA PHE A 145 -6.99 2.14 8.89
C PHE A 145 -7.72 1.13 9.76
N ARG A 146 -7.37 -0.15 9.68
CA ARG A 146 -7.81 -1.14 10.68
C ARG A 146 -7.39 -0.71 12.08
N GLY A 147 -6.12 -0.34 12.25
CA GLY A 147 -5.60 0.16 13.53
C GLY A 147 -6.30 1.45 13.98
N PHE A 148 -6.53 2.40 13.06
CA PHE A 148 -7.21 3.66 13.39
C PHE A 148 -8.66 3.46 13.85
N ILE A 149 -9.39 2.56 13.17
CA ILE A 149 -10.78 2.25 13.49
C ILE A 149 -10.87 1.50 14.83
N GLU A 150 -10.00 0.51 15.07
CA GLU A 150 -9.91 -0.19 16.35
C GLU A 150 -9.56 0.76 17.50
N GLU A 151 -8.59 1.67 17.28
CA GLU A 151 -8.19 2.67 18.27
C GLU A 151 -9.33 3.63 18.59
N ARG A 152 -10.00 4.17 17.55
CA ARG A 152 -11.17 5.05 17.73
C ARG A 152 -12.30 4.34 18.48
N ALA A 153 -12.53 3.06 18.20
CA ALA A 153 -13.53 2.25 18.89
C ALA A 153 -13.18 1.96 20.36
N MET A 154 -11.88 1.89 20.70
CA MET A 154 -11.45 1.82 22.10
C MET A 154 -11.63 3.16 22.81
N GLN A 155 -11.32 4.27 22.15
CA GLN A 155 -11.48 5.62 22.68
C GLN A 155 -12.96 5.99 22.90
N SER A 156 -13.86 5.54 22.01
CA SER A 156 -15.30 5.80 22.11
C SER A 156 -15.97 5.14 23.32
N LYS A 157 -15.30 4.18 23.97
CA LYS A 157 -15.79 3.58 25.23
C LYS A 157 -15.65 4.50 26.43
N THR A 158 -14.73 5.46 26.39
CA THR A 158 -14.42 6.34 27.52
C THR A 158 -14.78 7.80 27.26
N ASN A 159 -14.70 8.25 26.01
CA ASN A 159 -14.94 9.65 25.63
C ASN A 159 -15.77 9.73 24.35
N SER A 160 -16.41 10.87 24.12
CA SER A 160 -16.98 11.18 22.81
C SER A 160 -15.86 11.29 21.77
N THR A 161 -16.10 10.75 20.59
CA THR A 161 -15.13 10.76 19.49
C THR A 161 -15.75 11.30 18.22
N ALA A 162 -14.96 11.99 17.41
CA ALA A 162 -15.39 12.49 16.11
C ALA A 162 -15.64 11.35 15.11
N PRO A 163 -16.46 11.58 14.07
CA PRO A 163 -16.79 10.56 13.08
C PRO A 163 -15.60 10.15 12.19
N ILE A 164 -15.68 8.92 11.66
CA ILE A 164 -14.77 8.41 10.64
C ILE A 164 -15.56 8.06 9.38
N MET A 165 -15.11 8.60 8.25
CA MET A 165 -15.59 8.24 6.91
C MET A 165 -14.50 7.41 6.22
N PHE A 166 -14.79 6.16 5.87
CA PHE A 166 -13.82 5.25 5.28
C PHE A 166 -14.24 4.79 3.88
N PHE A 167 -13.37 5.01 2.91
CA PHE A 167 -13.50 4.55 1.53
C PHE A 167 -12.53 3.39 1.28
N PHE A 168 -13.10 2.20 1.13
CA PHE A 168 -12.39 0.97 0.79
C PHE A 168 -12.63 0.58 -0.67
N GLY A 169 -11.71 -0.15 -1.27
CA GLY A 169 -11.88 -0.68 -2.62
C GLY A 169 -11.17 -2.01 -2.79
N CYS A 170 -11.80 -2.93 -3.50
CA CYS A 170 -11.23 -4.22 -3.85
C CYS A 170 -11.73 -4.67 -5.24
N ARG A 171 -11.40 -5.88 -5.67
CA ARG A 171 -11.84 -6.38 -6.97
C ARG A 171 -13.27 -6.88 -6.89
N ASN A 172 -13.53 -7.80 -5.98
CA ASN A 172 -14.79 -8.53 -5.88
C ASN A 172 -15.20 -8.69 -4.42
N GLU A 173 -16.49 -8.52 -4.13
CA GLU A 173 -17.03 -8.68 -2.78
C GLU A 173 -16.72 -10.05 -2.17
N ASP A 174 -16.83 -11.11 -2.98
CA ASP A 174 -16.70 -12.50 -2.51
C ASP A 174 -15.27 -13.04 -2.52
N ALA A 175 -14.27 -12.24 -2.92
CA ALA A 175 -12.90 -12.71 -3.09
C ALA A 175 -11.85 -11.95 -2.26
N ASP A 176 -11.80 -10.61 -2.38
CA ASP A 176 -10.71 -9.80 -1.81
C ASP A 176 -11.21 -8.65 -0.93
N PHE A 177 -12.40 -8.82 -0.35
CA PHE A 177 -12.98 -7.91 0.63
C PHE A 177 -12.35 -8.08 2.03
N LEU A 178 -11.12 -7.59 2.16
CA LEU A 178 -10.33 -7.65 3.39
C LEU A 178 -11.11 -7.07 4.58
N TYR A 179 -11.20 -7.82 5.68
CA TYR A 179 -11.83 -7.42 6.94
C TYR A 179 -13.32 -7.04 6.85
N LYS A 180 -14.07 -7.61 5.89
CA LYS A 180 -15.52 -7.39 5.68
C LYS A 180 -16.31 -7.28 7.00
N ASP A 181 -16.24 -8.30 7.85
CA ASP A 181 -17.04 -8.36 9.08
C ASP A 181 -16.69 -7.25 10.07
N LEU A 182 -15.41 -6.87 10.16
CA LEU A 182 -14.96 -5.79 11.03
C LEU A 182 -15.54 -4.46 10.58
N TRP A 183 -15.46 -4.16 9.28
CA TRP A 183 -16.01 -2.91 8.74
C TRP A 183 -17.52 -2.84 8.93
N LEU A 184 -18.24 -3.90 8.57
CA LEU A 184 -19.70 -3.97 8.71
C LEU A 184 -20.14 -3.82 10.17
N THR A 185 -19.43 -4.46 11.10
CA THR A 185 -19.71 -4.32 12.53
C THR A 185 -19.55 -2.87 13.00
N HIS A 186 -18.49 -2.17 12.56
CA HIS A 186 -18.29 -0.76 12.90
C HIS A 186 -19.20 0.21 12.14
N SER A 187 -19.87 -0.22 11.07
CA SER A 187 -20.86 0.56 10.33
C SER A 187 -22.27 0.47 10.91
N GLN A 188 -22.54 -0.51 11.77
CA GLN A 188 -23.82 -0.65 12.46
C GLN A 188 -24.03 0.44 13.53
N ASN A 189 -25.27 0.53 14.04
CA ASN A 189 -25.66 1.50 15.08
C ASN A 189 -24.68 1.47 16.26
N ASN A 190 -24.26 2.66 16.72
CA ASN A 190 -23.22 2.92 17.73
C ASN A 190 -21.77 2.61 17.32
N GLY A 191 -21.52 2.13 16.10
CA GLY A 191 -20.16 1.97 15.57
C GLY A 191 -19.52 3.29 15.13
N VAL A 192 -18.18 3.30 15.07
CA VAL A 192 -17.38 4.49 14.70
C VAL A 192 -17.47 4.86 13.21
N LEU A 193 -17.94 3.94 12.37
CA LEU A 193 -18.25 4.15 10.95
C LEU A 193 -19.75 4.29 10.70
N SER A 194 -20.58 4.41 11.75
CA SER A 194 -22.03 4.55 11.61
C SER A 194 -22.39 5.87 10.94
N GLU A 195 -23.22 5.81 9.91
CA GLU A 195 -23.75 7.01 9.26
C GLU A 195 -24.61 7.85 10.20
N ALA A 196 -25.34 7.20 11.13
CA ALA A 196 -26.16 7.90 12.12
C ALA A 196 -25.31 8.76 13.07
N ASN A 197 -24.02 8.43 13.24
CA ASN A 197 -23.06 9.18 14.05
C ASN A 197 -22.18 10.12 13.21
N GLY A 198 -22.53 10.36 11.94
CA GLY A 198 -21.78 11.22 11.02
C GLY A 198 -20.60 10.54 10.33
N GLY A 199 -20.32 9.27 10.63
CA GLY A 199 -19.29 8.47 9.97
C GLY A 199 -19.74 7.92 8.62
N GLY A 200 -19.12 6.84 8.17
CA GLY A 200 -19.60 6.04 7.04
C GLY A 200 -18.55 5.07 6.52
N PHE A 201 -19.01 4.00 5.88
CA PHE A 201 -18.15 3.03 5.22
C PHE A 201 -18.64 2.78 3.80
N TYR A 202 -17.79 3.06 2.82
CA TYR A 202 -18.16 3.00 1.41
C TYR A 202 -17.17 2.13 0.65
N VAL A 203 -17.70 1.19 -0.12
CA VAL A 203 -16.89 0.18 -0.80
C VAL A 203 -17.01 0.31 -2.30
N ALA A 204 -15.87 0.26 -2.98
CA ALA A 204 -15.77 0.18 -4.42
C ALA A 204 -15.33 -1.23 -4.86
N PHE A 205 -16.22 -1.97 -5.51
CA PHE A 205 -15.89 -3.24 -6.15
C PHE A 205 -15.56 -3.00 -7.62
N SER A 206 -14.30 -3.20 -8.01
CA SER A 206 -13.84 -2.84 -9.36
C SER A 206 -14.12 -3.89 -10.44
N ARG A 207 -14.67 -5.06 -10.08
CA ARG A 207 -14.89 -6.20 -11.00
C ARG A 207 -16.22 -6.93 -10.81
N ASP A 208 -17.13 -6.45 -9.97
CA ASP A 208 -18.46 -7.06 -9.80
C ASP A 208 -19.45 -6.63 -10.89
N GLN A 209 -19.10 -5.62 -11.68
CA GLN A 209 -19.88 -5.09 -12.79
C GLN A 209 -18.98 -4.78 -14.00
N PRO A 210 -19.55 -4.60 -15.22
CA PRO A 210 -18.79 -4.29 -16.42
C PRO A 210 -17.95 -3.00 -16.29
N GLU A 211 -18.51 -1.97 -15.66
CA GLU A 211 -17.84 -0.69 -15.43
C GLU A 211 -16.84 -0.75 -14.26
N LYS A 212 -15.72 -0.06 -14.39
CA LYS A 212 -14.73 0.06 -13.30
C LYS A 212 -15.18 1.07 -12.25
N VAL A 213 -15.54 0.58 -11.07
CA VAL A 213 -15.82 1.42 -9.89
C VAL A 213 -14.60 1.44 -8.97
N TYR A 214 -14.11 2.63 -8.65
CA TYR A 214 -12.98 2.87 -7.76
C TYR A 214 -13.37 3.82 -6.62
N VAL A 215 -12.49 3.97 -5.62
CA VAL A 215 -12.75 4.77 -4.41
C VAL A 215 -13.10 6.22 -4.73
N GLN A 216 -12.47 6.84 -5.74
CA GLN A 216 -12.79 8.20 -6.18
C GLN A 216 -14.21 8.35 -6.73
N HIS A 217 -14.80 7.29 -7.30
CA HIS A 217 -16.19 7.30 -7.75
C HIS A 217 -17.13 7.31 -6.53
N LYS A 218 -16.83 6.49 -5.51
CA LYS A 218 -17.57 6.52 -4.23
C LYS A 218 -17.41 7.84 -3.49
N MET A 219 -16.24 8.46 -3.54
CA MET A 219 -16.05 9.80 -2.99
C MET A 219 -16.97 10.82 -3.68
N ALA A 220 -17.10 10.76 -5.01
CA ALA A 220 -17.98 11.66 -5.75
C ALA A 220 -19.46 11.47 -5.41
N GLU A 221 -19.92 10.23 -5.19
CA GLU A 221 -21.29 9.92 -4.72
C GLU A 221 -21.59 10.58 -3.36
N HIS A 222 -20.57 10.73 -2.50
CA HIS A 222 -20.69 11.31 -1.17
C HIS A 222 -20.02 12.69 -1.03
N SER A 223 -19.94 13.45 -2.13
CA SER A 223 -19.22 14.73 -2.20
C SER A 223 -19.63 15.72 -1.10
N ARG A 224 -20.94 15.85 -0.86
CA ARG A 224 -21.50 16.77 0.15
C ARG A 224 -21.03 16.43 1.57
N ARG A 225 -20.99 15.14 1.92
CA ARG A 225 -20.57 14.67 3.26
C ARG A 225 -19.08 14.86 3.46
N ILE A 226 -18.28 14.55 2.43
CA ILE A 226 -16.84 14.81 2.42
C ILE A 226 -16.60 16.31 2.65
N TRP A 227 -17.27 17.18 1.89
CA TRP A 227 -17.13 18.63 2.06
C TRP A 227 -17.47 19.10 3.47
N ASN A 228 -18.59 18.64 4.03
CA ASN A 228 -18.98 19.02 5.40
C ASN A 228 -17.90 18.64 6.43
N LEU A 229 -17.37 17.42 6.37
CA LEU A 229 -16.28 16.99 7.25
C LEU A 229 -15.00 17.81 7.04
N LEU A 230 -14.66 18.11 5.79
CA LEU A 230 -13.52 18.96 5.45
C LEU A 230 -13.68 20.37 6.02
N ALA A 231 -14.88 20.95 5.94
CA ALA A 231 -15.20 22.26 6.50
C ALA A 231 -15.16 22.27 8.06
N GLU A 232 -15.50 21.15 8.70
CA GLU A 232 -15.32 20.92 10.14
C GLU A 232 -13.84 20.70 10.53
N GLY A 233 -12.94 20.66 9.55
CA GLY A 233 -11.51 20.54 9.77
C GLY A 233 -11.02 19.10 9.90
N ALA A 234 -11.69 18.14 9.26
CA ALA A 234 -11.25 16.75 9.19
C ALA A 234 -9.82 16.60 8.67
N ALA A 235 -9.16 15.51 9.08
CA ALA A 235 -7.91 15.07 8.48
C ALA A 235 -8.14 13.93 7.48
N VAL A 236 -7.44 14.02 6.36
CA VAL A 236 -7.46 13.06 5.26
C VAL A 236 -6.24 12.15 5.36
N TYR A 237 -6.47 10.85 5.27
CA TYR A 237 -5.42 9.84 5.23
C TYR A 237 -5.62 8.93 4.03
N ILE A 238 -4.58 8.78 3.22
CA ILE A 238 -4.58 7.97 2.01
C ILE A 238 -3.48 6.92 2.14
N ALA A 239 -3.83 5.64 1.93
CA ALA A 239 -2.86 4.56 1.97
C ALA A 239 -3.07 3.55 0.82
N GLY A 240 -1.98 3.03 0.26
CA GLY A 240 -2.04 1.98 -0.78
C GLY A 240 -0.99 2.12 -1.89
N SER A 241 -1.37 1.75 -3.12
CA SER A 241 -0.44 1.76 -4.26
C SER A 241 -0.02 3.18 -4.64
N SER A 242 1.28 3.45 -4.78
CA SER A 242 1.84 4.74 -5.21
C SER A 242 1.80 4.98 -6.72
N THR A 243 1.03 4.19 -7.46
CA THR A 243 0.91 4.33 -8.93
C THR A 243 -0.03 5.49 -9.27
N LYS A 244 -1.30 5.23 -9.57
CA LYS A 244 -2.28 6.27 -9.93
C LYS A 244 -3.20 6.68 -8.79
N MET A 245 -3.34 5.83 -7.76
CA MET A 245 -4.38 6.00 -6.74
C MET A 245 -4.28 7.32 -5.96
N PRO A 246 -3.10 7.77 -5.46
CA PRO A 246 -3.03 9.03 -4.72
C PRO A 246 -3.35 10.26 -5.57
N GLU A 247 -2.93 10.26 -6.84
CA GLU A 247 -3.22 11.35 -7.79
C GLU A 247 -4.72 11.42 -8.12
N ASP A 248 -5.34 10.27 -8.42
CA ASP A 248 -6.78 10.18 -8.71
C ASP A 248 -7.63 10.63 -7.51
N VAL A 249 -7.24 10.24 -6.30
CA VAL A 249 -7.93 10.62 -5.05
C VAL A 249 -7.76 12.12 -4.77
N THR A 250 -6.56 12.66 -4.94
CA THR A 250 -6.30 14.10 -4.77
C THR A 250 -7.13 14.91 -5.77
N SER A 251 -7.17 14.50 -7.05
CA SER A 251 -8.01 15.13 -8.06
C SER A 251 -9.51 15.03 -7.72
N ALA A 252 -9.95 13.93 -7.11
CA ALA A 252 -11.32 13.79 -6.66
C ALA A 252 -11.67 14.79 -5.54
N PHE A 253 -10.78 14.97 -4.55
CA PHE A 253 -10.95 15.98 -3.51
C PHE A 253 -11.02 17.41 -4.09
N GLU A 254 -10.13 17.77 -5.02
CA GLU A 254 -10.16 19.08 -5.68
C GLU A 254 -11.50 19.33 -6.39
N LYS A 255 -12.03 18.32 -7.10
CA LYS A 255 -13.35 18.40 -7.74
C LYS A 255 -14.48 18.56 -6.72
N ILE A 256 -14.41 17.84 -5.59
CA ILE A 256 -15.40 17.95 -4.51
C ILE A 256 -15.36 19.36 -3.90
N VAL A 257 -14.19 19.88 -3.56
CA VAL A 257 -14.04 21.24 -3.00
C VAL A 257 -14.54 22.28 -3.98
N SER A 258 -14.16 22.20 -5.26
CA SER A 258 -14.63 23.14 -6.29
C SER A 258 -16.16 23.10 -6.45
N LYS A 259 -16.75 21.91 -6.47
CA LYS A 259 -18.20 21.73 -6.62
C LYS A 259 -18.98 22.21 -5.40
N GLU A 260 -18.60 21.76 -4.20
CA GLU A 260 -19.41 21.94 -2.98
C GLU A 260 -19.20 23.30 -2.30
N ASN A 261 -18.06 23.94 -2.56
CA ASN A 261 -17.74 25.29 -2.08
C ASN A 261 -17.90 26.37 -3.16
N GLU A 262 -18.34 26.01 -4.38
CA GLU A 262 -18.53 26.92 -5.51
C GLU A 262 -17.30 27.79 -5.85
N VAL A 263 -16.11 27.22 -5.70
CA VAL A 263 -14.84 27.90 -5.99
C VAL A 263 -14.20 27.41 -7.28
N SER A 264 -13.29 28.22 -7.83
CA SER A 264 -12.51 27.84 -9.01
C SER A 264 -11.67 26.58 -8.75
N LYS A 265 -11.26 25.88 -9.81
CA LYS A 265 -10.37 24.72 -9.68
C LYS A 265 -9.05 25.11 -9.00
N ASP A 266 -8.48 26.26 -9.35
CA ASP A 266 -7.23 26.73 -8.77
C ASP A 266 -7.36 27.03 -7.27
N ASP A 267 -8.51 27.54 -6.82
CA ASP A 267 -8.82 27.71 -5.40
C ASP A 267 -8.93 26.38 -4.68
N ALA A 268 -9.57 25.38 -5.29
CA ALA A 268 -9.66 24.04 -4.73
C ALA A 268 -8.28 23.37 -4.58
N VAL A 269 -7.39 23.49 -5.57
CA VAL A 269 -6.00 23.02 -5.48
C VAL A 269 -5.28 23.72 -4.32
N ARG A 270 -5.43 25.04 -4.20
CA ARG A 270 -4.82 25.80 -3.09
C ARG A 270 -5.36 25.35 -1.73
N TRP A 271 -6.64 25.02 -1.65
CA TRP A 271 -7.28 24.54 -0.42
C TRP A 271 -6.70 23.19 0.03
N ILE A 272 -6.54 22.23 -0.88
CA ILE A 272 -5.91 20.93 -0.57
C ILE A 272 -4.44 21.09 -0.17
N ARG A 273 -3.68 21.94 -0.86
CA ARG A 273 -2.30 22.27 -0.45
C ARG A 273 -2.21 22.91 0.93
N ALA A 274 -3.21 23.72 1.30
CA ALA A 274 -3.28 24.30 2.63
C ALA A 274 -3.52 23.23 3.71
N LEU A 275 -4.37 22.22 3.45
CA LEU A 275 -4.53 21.08 4.36
C LEU A 275 -3.23 20.30 4.53
N GLU A 276 -2.51 20.04 3.44
CA GLU A 276 -1.21 19.36 3.49
C GLU A 276 -0.22 20.14 4.35
N LYS A 277 -0.10 21.46 4.12
CA LYS A 277 0.77 22.35 4.90
C LYS A 277 0.41 22.40 6.38
N CYS A 278 -0.89 22.32 6.72
CA CYS A 278 -1.37 22.30 8.09
C CYS A 278 -1.35 20.90 8.72
N GLY A 279 -0.81 19.89 8.03
CA GLY A 279 -0.71 18.52 8.56
C GLY A 279 -2.07 17.84 8.74
N LYS A 280 -3.01 18.07 7.81
CA LYS A 280 -4.33 17.43 7.75
C LYS A 280 -4.56 16.62 6.47
N TYR A 281 -3.54 16.47 5.63
CA TYR A 281 -3.61 15.65 4.43
C TYR A 281 -2.36 14.77 4.38
N HIS A 282 -2.53 13.46 4.55
CA HIS A 282 -1.44 12.50 4.70
C HIS A 282 -1.53 11.40 3.67
N ILE A 283 -0.40 11.06 3.06
CA ILE A 283 -0.28 9.97 2.09
C ILE A 283 0.81 9.01 2.56
N GLU A 284 0.47 7.72 2.64
CA GLU A 284 1.39 6.61 2.80
C GLU A 284 1.21 5.66 1.62
N ALA A 285 2.05 5.79 0.58
CA ALA A 285 1.92 5.00 -0.63
C ALA A 285 3.20 4.24 -0.97
N TRP A 286 3.04 3.04 -1.55
CA TRP A 286 4.15 2.14 -1.91
C TRP A 286 3.97 1.47 -3.28
N SER A 287 5.08 1.10 -3.92
CA SER A 287 5.16 0.45 -5.25
C SER A 287 5.60 -1.00 -5.19
#